data_AF-A0A2W6DUQ0-F1
#
_entry.id   AF-A0A2W6DUQ0-F1
#
_cell.length_a   1.000
_cell.length_b   1.000
_cell.length_c   1.000
_cell.angle_alpha   90.00
_cell.angle_beta   90.00
_cell.angle_gamma   90.00
#
_symmetry.space_group_name_H-M   'P 1'
#
loop_
_entity.id
_entity.type
_entity.pdbx_description
1 polymer ?
#
loop_
_entity_poly.entity_id
_entity_poly.type
_entity_poly.pdbx_seq_one_letter_code
_entity_poly.pdbx_strand_id
1 'polypeptide(L)' 'MPLTPADVHNVAFSKPPIGKRGYHEDEVDAFLDLVQAELTRLIQDNQDLRNQV' A
#
# COMPACT_ATOMS: atom_id res chain seq x y z
N MET A 1 -2.68 14.53 -3.43
CA MET A 1 -2.55 13.45 -4.42
C MET A 1 -3.17 12.20 -3.82
N PRO A 2 -3.99 11.43 -4.55
CA PRO A 2 -4.45 10.14 -4.06
C PRO A 2 -3.27 9.19 -3.91
N LEU A 3 -3.34 8.29 -2.93
CA LEU A 3 -2.37 7.21 -2.75
C LEU A 3 -2.35 6.32 -4.01
N THR A 4 -1.18 6.04 -4.57
CA THR A 4 -1.01 5.14 -5.71
C THR A 4 -0.40 3.80 -5.28
N PRO A 5 -0.57 2.72 -6.06
CA PRO A 5 0.12 1.46 -5.80
C PRO A 5 1.65 1.61 -5.73
N ALA A 6 2.22 2.50 -6.56
CA ALA A 6 3.65 2.81 -6.52
C ALA A 6 4.06 3.50 -5.21
N ASP A 7 3.21 4.35 -4.64
CA ASP A 7 3.47 4.95 -3.33
C ASP A 7 3.49 3.89 -2.22
N VAL A 8 2.61 2.89 -2.30
CA VAL A 8 2.59 1.76 -1.34
C VAL A 8 3.86 0.91 -1.48
N HIS A 9 4.30 0.64 -2.71
CA HIS A 9 5.52 -0.13 -2.97
C HIS A 9 6.78 0.58 -2.47
N ASN A 10 6.86 1.90 -2.67
CA ASN A 10 8.08 2.68 -2.43
C ASN A 10 8.14 3.27 -1.01
N VAL A 11 7.14 3.04 -0.16
CA VAL A 11 7.12 3.61 1.19
C VAL A 11 8.24 3.02 2.03
N ALA A 12 8.93 3.86 2.79
CA ALA A 12 9.95 3.44 3.74
C ALA A 12 9.53 3.89 5.15
N PHE A 13 9.55 2.96 6.10
CA PHE A 13 9.26 3.24 7.51
C PHE A 13 10.56 3.41 8.31
N SER A 14 10.57 4.40 9.20
CA SER A 14 11.67 4.61 10.14
C SER A 14 11.70 3.49 11.18
N LYS A 15 12.91 3.11 11.61
CA LYS A 15 13.08 2.21 12.77
C LYS A 15 12.43 2.81 14.03
N PRO A 16 11.85 1.98 14.91
CA PRO A 16 11.26 2.47 16.16
C PRO A 16 12.32 3.15 17.04
N PRO A 17 11.92 4.11 17.90
CA PRO A 17 12.83 4.71 18.88
C PRO A 17 13.48 3.66 19.79
N ILE A 18 14.68 3.97 20.30
CA ILE A 18 15.43 3.08 21.19
C ILE A 18 14.56 2.62 22.37
N GLY A 19 14.56 1.31 22.64
CA GLY A 19 13.78 0.70 23.72
C GLY A 19 12.29 0.50 23.41
N LYS A 20 11.82 0.82 22.20
CA LYS A 20 10.48 0.52 21.71
C LYS A 20 10.50 -0.62 20.69
N ARG A 21 9.42 -1.40 20.65
CA ARG A 21 9.21 -2.44 19.65
C ARG A 21 8.41 -1.85 18.49
N GLY A 22 8.80 -2.20 17.26
CA GLY A 22 8.03 -1.96 16.05
C GLY A 22 7.30 -3.23 15.60
N TYR A 23 6.58 -3.13 14.49
CA TYR A 23 6.04 -4.30 13.79
C TYR A 23 7.18 -5.15 13.19
N HIS A 24 6.89 -6.43 12.92
CA HIS A 24 7.79 -7.28 12.16
C HIS A 24 7.81 -6.82 10.70
N GLU A 25 9.01 -6.55 10.18
CA GLU A 25 9.22 -6.06 8.81
C GLU A 25 8.55 -6.99 7.79
N ASP A 26 8.82 -8.30 7.87
CA ASP A 26 8.21 -9.30 6.98
C ASP A 26 6.66 -9.32 7.02
N GLU A 27 6.06 -9.10 8.19
CA GLU A 27 4.59 -9.06 8.32
C GLU A 27 4.02 -7.76 7.72
N VAL A 28 4.73 -6.65 7.87
CA VAL A 28 4.36 -5.37 7.28
C VAL A 28 4.48 -5.46 5.76
N ASP A 29 5.58 -5.98 5.24
CA ASP A 29 5.83 -6.10 3.80
C ASP A 29 4.77 -6.99 3.14
N ALA A 30 4.48 -8.16 3.73
CA ALA A 30 3.42 -9.05 3.24
C ALA A 30 2.04 -8.36 3.24
N PHE A 31 1.76 -7.52 4.22
CA PHE A 31 0.52 -6.74 4.26
C PHE A 31 0.49 -5.65 3.18
N LEU A 32 1.61 -4.94 2.95
CA LEU A 32 1.71 -3.91 1.92
C LEU A 32 1.54 -4.49 0.51
N ASP A 33 2.03 -5.71 0.26
CA ASP A 33 1.79 -6.43 -1.00
C ASP A 33 0.28 -6.64 -1.26
N LEU A 34 -0.47 -7.04 -0.23
CA LEU A 34 -1.93 -7.21 -0.32
C LEU A 34 -2.62 -5.87 -0.58
N VAL A 35 -2.21 -4.82 0.11
CA VAL A 35 -2.76 -3.46 -0.06
C VAL A 35 -2.48 -2.94 -1.47
N GLN A 36 -1.26 -3.13 -1.98
CA GLN A 36 -0.88 -2.71 -3.33
C GLN A 36 -1.73 -3.42 -4.40
N ALA A 37 -1.91 -4.74 -4.27
CA ALA A 37 -2.71 -5.53 -5.19
C ALA A 37 -4.18 -5.06 -5.20
N GLU A 38 -4.77 -4.88 -4.02
CA GLU A 38 -6.17 -4.46 -3.91
C GLU A 38 -6.38 -3.01 -4.38
N LEU A 39 -5.45 -2.10 -4.08
CA LEU A 39 -5.51 -0.73 -4.57
C LEU A 39 -5.43 -0.67 -6.10
N THR A 40 -4.58 -1.51 -6.71
CA THR A 40 -4.50 -1.65 -8.17
C THR A 40 -5.84 -2.10 -8.76
N ARG A 41 -6.45 -3.12 -8.16
CA ARG A 41 -7.77 -3.64 -8.57
C ARG A 41 -8.85 -2.56 -8.50
N LEU A 42 -8.93 -1.84 -7.38
CA LEU A 42 -9.94 -0.79 -7.18
C LEU A 42 -9.78 0.39 -8.15
N ILE A 43 -8.54 0.73 -8.51
CA ILE A 43 -8.27 1.79 -9.50
C ILE A 43 -8.73 1.34 -10.89
N GLN A 44 -8.42 0.11 -11.29
CA GLN A 44 -8.85 -0.43 -12.57
C GLN A 44 -10.39 -0.48 -12.66
N ASP A 45 -11.05 -1.04 -11.64
CA ASP A 45 -12.52 -1.10 -11.57
C ASP A 45 -13.15 0.30 -11.69
N ASN A 46 -12.58 1.30 -11.00
CA ASN A 46 -13.07 2.68 -11.09
C ASN A 46 -12.88 3.29 -12.48
N GLN A 47 -11.77 3.01 -13.14
CA GLN A 47 -11.52 3.48 -14.50
C GLN A 47 -12.52 2.87 -15.47
N ASP A 48 -12.78 1.57 -15.36
CA ASP A 48 -13.74 0.87 -16.20
C ASP A 48 -15.17 1.39 -15.99
N LEU A 49 -15.58 1.62 -14.74
CA LEU A 49 -16.89 2.22 -14.43
C LEU A 49 -17.03 3.64 -14.97
N ARG A 50 -15.98 4.45 -14.88
CA ARG A 50 -15.98 5.82 -15.42
C ARG A 50 -16.06 5.87 -16.94
N ASN A 51 -15.53 4.85 -17.63
CA ASN A 51 -15.59 4.75 -19.08
C ASN A 51 -16.97 4.29 -19.60
N GLN A 52 -17.84 3.78 -18.71
CA GLN A 52 -19.18 3.30 -19.04
C GLN A 52 -20.28 4.36 -18.92
N VAL A 53 -19.96 5.57 -18.44
CA VAL A 53 -20.88 6.71 -18.24
C VAL A 53 -20.56 7.82 -19.24
#